data_AF-A0A2P8GG72-F1
#
_entry.id   AF-A0A2P8GG72-F1
#
_cell.length_a   1.000
_cell.length_b   1.000
_cell.length_c   1.000
_cell.angle_alpha   90.00
_cell.angle_beta   90.00
_cell.angle_gamma   90.00
#
_symmetry.space_group_name_H-M   'P 1'
#
loop_
_entity.id
_entity.type
_entity.pdbx_description
1 polymer ?
#
loop_
_entity_poly.entity_id
_entity_poly.type
_entity_poly.pdbx_seq_one_letter_code
_entity_poly.pdbx_strand_id
1 'polypeptide(L)'
;MADFILVGFLIILITLNIFFFKLSKEEKLDLMVSGLILMALAPVVRVIISESLLHFVEWRPEDTREGAGYGGAMLALLIFINGVILLVIGFNRWLFTVIKKNRSH
;
A
#
# COMPACT_ATOMS: atom_id res chain seq x y z
N MET A 1 -14.04 15.25 8.76
CA MET A 1 -14.59 14.09 7.99
C MET A 1 -13.52 13.51 7.08
N ALA A 2 -12.94 14.30 6.15
CA ALA A 2 -11.80 13.87 5.35
C ALA A 2 -10.60 13.39 6.20
N ASP A 3 -10.32 14.08 7.32
CA ASP A 3 -9.26 13.67 8.25
C ASP A 3 -9.49 12.29 8.86
N PHE A 4 -10.75 11.90 9.11
CA PHE A 4 -11.07 10.57 9.63
C PHE A 4 -10.80 9.47 8.60
N ILE A 5 -11.06 9.75 7.32
CA ILE A 5 -10.78 8.83 6.21
C ILE A 5 -9.27 8.66 6.04
N LEU A 6 -8.52 9.76 6.08
CA LEU A 6 -7.06 9.77 6.03
C LEU A 6 -6.43 9.01 7.19
N VAL A 7 -6.88 9.28 8.42
CA VAL A 7 -6.39 8.59 9.62
C VAL A 7 -6.75 7.10 9.58
N GLY A 8 -7.99 6.76 9.23
CA GLY A 8 -8.42 5.38 9.06
C GLY A 8 -7.60 4.64 8.00
N PHE A 9 -7.32 5.30 6.88
CA PHE A 9 -6.48 4.78 5.83
C PHE A 9 -5.04 4.51 6.29
N LEU A 10 -4.42 5.45 7.01
CA LEU A 10 -3.09 5.26 7.58
C LEU A 10 -3.05 4.11 8.57
N ILE A 11 -4.07 3.97 9.42
CA ILE A 11 -4.18 2.85 10.36
C ILE A 11 -4.22 1.53 9.59
N ILE A 12 -5.08 1.40 8.57
CA ILE A 12 -5.18 0.20 7.73
C ILE A 12 -3.84 -0.12 7.08
N LEU A 13 -3.17 0.89 6.52
CA LEU A 13 -1.88 0.73 5.82
C LEU A 13 -0.77 0.26 6.77
N ILE A 14 -0.71 0.83 7.98
CA ILE A 14 0.22 0.39 9.03
C ILE A 14 -0.09 -1.05 9.47
N THR A 15 -1.36 -1.37 9.70
CA THR A 15 -1.77 -2.74 10.07
C THR A 15 -1.42 -3.75 8.98
N LEU A 16 -1.64 -3.42 7.69
CA LEU A 16 -1.27 -4.27 6.57
C LEU A 16 0.25 -4.52 6.53
N ASN A 17 1.07 -3.49 6.71
CA ASN A 17 2.51 -3.64 6.77
C ASN A 17 2.96 -4.56 7.92
N ILE A 18 2.41 -4.36 9.12
CA ILE A 18 2.71 -5.22 10.29
C ILE A 18 2.31 -6.66 9.98
N PHE A 19 1.15 -6.86 9.36
CA PHE A 19 0.65 -8.19 8.99
C PHE A 19 1.56 -8.89 7.98
N PHE A 20 1.96 -8.21 6.90
CA PHE A 20 2.90 -8.76 5.92
C PHE A 20 4.27 -9.06 6.53
N PHE A 21 4.76 -8.18 7.42
CA PHE A 21 6.02 -8.42 8.12
C PHE A 21 5.94 -9.65 9.02
N LYS A 22 4.84 -9.83 9.74
CA LYS A 22 4.60 -11.01 10.59
C LYS A 22 4.53 -12.29 9.75
N LEU A 23 3.79 -12.28 8.64
CA LEU A 23 3.70 -13.42 7.71
C LEU A 23 5.06 -13.80 7.10
N SER A 24 5.87 -12.80 6.74
CA SER A 24 7.23 -13.00 6.24
C SER A 24 8.19 -13.55 7.30
N LYS A 25 8.02 -13.14 8.55
CA LYS A 25 8.80 -13.68 9.68
C LYS A 25 8.44 -15.14 9.95
N GLU A 26 7.17 -15.52 9.75
CA GLU A 26 6.69 -16.90 9.86
C GLU A 26 6.95 -17.74 8.60
N GLU A 27 7.70 -17.21 7.62
CA GLU A 27 7.98 -17.84 6.30
C GLU A 27 6.74 -18.25 5.49
N LYS A 28 5.56 -17.77 5.88
CA LYS A 28 4.29 -18.08 5.21
C LYS A 28 4.11 -17.31 3.90
N LEU A 29 4.71 -16.12 3.80
CA LEU A 29 4.54 -15.25 2.64
C LEU A 29 5.77 -14.35 2.46
N ASP A 30 6.40 -14.38 1.29
CA ASP A 30 7.59 -13.57 1.00
C ASP A 30 7.23 -12.06 0.96
N LEU A 31 8.14 -11.20 1.44
CA LEU A 31 8.00 -9.75 1.30
C LEU A 31 7.90 -9.32 -0.18
N MET A 32 8.55 -10.03 -1.10
CA MET A 32 8.38 -9.77 -2.54
C MET A 32 6.93 -9.96 -2.98
N VAL A 33 6.32 -11.08 -2.59
CA VAL A 33 4.92 -11.39 -2.92
C VAL A 33 3.98 -10.42 -2.23
N SER A 34 4.25 -10.07 -0.96
CA SER A 34 3.50 -9.05 -0.21
C SER A 34 3.52 -7.70 -0.93
N GLY A 35 4.68 -7.28 -1.42
CA GLY A 35 4.86 -6.03 -2.17
C GLY A 35 4.05 -6.02 -3.46
N LEU A 36 4.07 -7.12 -4.22
CA LEU A 36 3.26 -7.26 -5.44
C LEU A 36 1.76 -7.19 -5.16
N ILE A 37 1.28 -7.84 -4.09
CA ILE A 37 -0.12 -7.77 -3.66
C ILE A 37 -0.48 -6.32 -3.32
N LEU A 38 0.39 -5.60 -2.59
CA LEU A 38 0.16 -4.21 -2.24
C LEU A 38 0.07 -3.30 -3.47
N MET A 39 0.96 -3.50 -4.44
CA MET A 39 0.96 -2.75 -5.69
C MET A 39 -0.30 -3.02 -6.52
N ALA A 40 -0.78 -4.27 -6.56
CA ALA A 40 -2.02 -4.64 -7.22
C ALA A 40 -3.26 -4.07 -6.54
N LEU A 41 -3.21 -3.86 -5.21
CA LEU A 41 -4.29 -3.21 -4.46
C LEU A 41 -4.37 -1.70 -4.67
N ALA A 42 -3.27 -1.04 -5.07
CA ALA A 42 -3.24 0.41 -5.29
C ALA A 42 -4.35 0.94 -6.23
N PRO A 43 -4.59 0.38 -7.43
CA PRO A 43 -5.70 0.83 -8.29
C PRO A 43 -7.07 0.57 -7.68
N VAL A 44 -7.25 -0.52 -6.93
CA VAL A 44 -8.52 -0.84 -6.25
C VAL A 44 -8.80 0.21 -5.18
N VAL A 45 -7.79 0.55 -4.38
CA VAL A 45 -7.90 1.59 -3.37
C VAL A 45 -8.17 2.95 -4.00
N ARG A 46 -7.55 3.28 -5.14
CA ARG A 46 -7.81 4.54 -5.86
C ARG A 46 -9.31 4.70 -6.11
N VAL A 47 -9.95 3.66 -6.65
CA VAL A 47 -11.39 3.68 -6.97
C VAL A 47 -12.21 3.84 -5.69
N ILE A 48 -11.96 3.01 -4.67
CA ILE A 48 -12.72 3.05 -3.42
C ILE A 48 -12.64 4.42 -2.75
N ILE A 49 -11.44 5.00 -2.67
CA ILE A 49 -11.22 6.29 -2.01
C ILE A 49 -11.79 7.44 -2.83
N SER A 50 -11.56 7.47 -4.16
CA SER A 50 -12.10 8.52 -5.01
C SER A 50 -13.63 8.54 -4.98
N GLU A 51 -14.28 7.38 -5.06
CA GLU A 51 -15.75 7.27 -4.95
C GLU A 51 -16.25 7.70 -3.56
N SER A 52 -15.57 7.23 -2.50
CA SER A 52 -15.93 7.62 -1.13
C SER A 52 -15.83 9.13 -0.93
N LEU A 53 -14.76 9.76 -1.41
CA LEU A 53 -14.56 11.21 -1.32
C LEU A 53 -15.55 11.98 -2.19
N LEU A 54 -15.90 11.49 -3.39
CA LEU A 54 -16.92 12.10 -4.24
C LEU A 54 -18.29 12.14 -3.57
N HIS A 55 -18.66 11.08 -2.84
CA HIS A 55 -19.90 11.03 -2.09
C HIS A 55 -19.98 12.11 -0.99
N PHE A 56 -18.83 12.55 -0.44
CA PHE A 56 -18.80 13.65 0.53
C PHE A 56 -18.86 15.03 -0.13
N VAL A 57 -18.34 15.19 -1.36
CA VAL A 57 -18.42 16.44 -2.12
C VAL A 57 -19.86 16.76 -2.52
N GLU A 58 -20.72 15.76 -2.75
CA GLU A 58 -22.16 15.98 -3.02
C GLU A 58 -22.89 16.69 -1.86
N TRP A 59 -22.39 16.58 -0.63
CA TRP A 59 -22.97 17.23 0.55
C TRP A 59 -22.48 18.67 0.76
N ARG A 60 -21.47 19.12 -0.02
CA ARG A 60 -20.94 20.48 -0.04
C ARG A 60 -20.79 20.95 -1.49
N PRO A 61 -21.85 21.47 -2.11
CA PRO A 61 -21.89 21.80 -3.54
C PRO A 61 -20.89 22.90 -3.98
N GLU A 62 -20.20 23.54 -3.03
CA GLU A 62 -19.15 24.54 -3.27
C GLU A 62 -17.77 23.89 -3.52
N ASP A 63 -17.59 22.60 -3.21
CA ASP A 63 -16.30 21.92 -3.31
C ASP A 63 -16.08 21.29 -4.70
N THR A 64 -14.90 21.52 -5.28
CA THR A 64 -14.54 20.99 -6.61
C THR A 64 -14.36 19.47 -6.56
N ARG A 65 -15.10 18.73 -7.42
CA ARG A 65 -14.98 17.26 -7.56
C ARG A 65 -13.56 16.78 -7.91
N GLU A 66 -12.72 17.66 -8.42
CA GLU A 66 -11.31 17.43 -8.72
C GLU A 66 -10.50 17.01 -7.49
N GLY A 67 -10.78 17.60 -6.31
CA GLY A 67 -10.06 17.31 -5.08
C GLY A 67 -10.19 15.85 -4.62
N ALA A 68 -11.36 15.24 -4.83
CA ALA A 68 -11.60 13.82 -4.54
C ALA A 68 -10.79 12.89 -5.47
N GLY A 69 -10.66 13.28 -6.73
CA GLY A 69 -9.82 12.59 -7.71
C GLY A 69 -8.34 12.64 -7.33
N TYR A 70 -7.82 13.83 -7.00
CA TYR A 70 -6.43 14.01 -6.59
C TYR A 70 -6.12 13.30 -5.26
N GLY A 71 -7.02 13.38 -4.28
CA GLY A 71 -6.87 12.70 -2.99
C GLY A 71 -6.77 11.18 -3.14
N GLY A 72 -7.68 10.58 -3.90
CA GLY A 72 -7.64 9.14 -4.17
C GLY A 72 -6.40 8.70 -4.95
N ALA A 73 -5.95 9.49 -5.93
CA ALA A 73 -4.72 9.22 -6.67
C ALA A 73 -3.47 9.28 -5.79
N MET A 74 -3.37 10.28 -4.90
CA MET A 74 -2.26 10.42 -3.95
C MET A 74 -2.19 9.24 -2.97
N LEU A 75 -3.32 8.83 -2.39
CA LEU A 75 -3.35 7.70 -1.47
C LEU A 75 -3.03 6.36 -2.16
N ALA A 76 -3.48 6.19 -3.41
CA ALA A 76 -3.11 5.03 -4.21
C ALA A 76 -1.61 5.00 -4.54
N LEU A 77 -1.01 6.15 -4.86
CA LEU A 77 0.44 6.26 -5.09
C LEU A 77 1.23 5.90 -3.83
N LEU A 78 0.79 6.34 -2.65
CA LEU A 78 1.44 5.98 -1.39
C LEU A 78 1.41 4.47 -1.14
N ILE A 79 0.30 3.79 -1.41
CA ILE A 79 0.26 2.32 -1.33
C ILE A 79 1.22 1.70 -2.35
N PHE A 80 1.19 2.18 -3.59
CA PHE A 80 2.03 1.63 -4.65
C PHE A 80 3.51 1.72 -4.28
N ILE A 81 3.96 2.90 -3.84
CA ILE A 81 5.34 3.13 -3.38
C ILE A 81 5.67 2.22 -2.20
N ASN A 82 4.76 2.04 -1.25
CA ASN A 82 4.97 1.15 -0.12
C ASN A 82 5.11 -0.33 -0.56
N GLY A 83 4.36 -0.75 -1.57
CA GLY A 83 4.51 -2.07 -2.19
C GLY A 83 5.86 -2.25 -2.87
N VAL A 84 6.35 -1.21 -3.58
CA VAL A 84 7.71 -1.20 -4.17
C VAL A 84 8.78 -1.34 -3.10
N ILE A 85 8.65 -0.64 -1.97
CA ILE A 85 9.60 -0.74 -0.85
C ILE A 85 9.67 -2.17 -0.31
N LEU A 86 8.51 -2.81 -0.07
CA LEU A 86 8.47 -4.21 0.39
C LEU A 86 9.10 -5.16 -0.63
N LEU A 87 8.85 -4.94 -1.92
CA LEU A 87 9.43 -5.74 -3.00
C LEU A 87 10.96 -5.64 -3.01
N VAL A 88 11.51 -4.42 -2.92
CA VAL A 88 12.96 -4.18 -2.87
C VAL A 88 13.59 -4.83 -1.63
N ILE A 89 12.94 -4.73 -0.46
CA ILE A 89 13.43 -5.37 0.78
C ILE A 89 13.45 -6.90 0.61
N GLY A 90 12.37 -7.48 0.08
CA GLY A 90 12.29 -8.92 -0.21
C GLY A 90 13.36 -9.37 -1.20
N PHE A 91 13.57 -8.61 -2.28
CA PHE A 91 14.57 -8.90 -3.30
C PHE A 91 15.98 -8.90 -2.72
N ASN A 92 16.32 -7.90 -1.90
CA ASN A 92 17.63 -7.84 -1.24
C ASN A 92 17.84 -9.05 -0.32
N ARG A 93 16.82 -9.44 0.46
CA ARG A 93 16.89 -10.62 1.35
C ARG A 93 17.14 -11.92 0.55
N TRP A 94 16.44 -12.08 -0.58
CA TRP A 94 16.65 -13.20 -1.50
C TRP A 94 18.08 -13.19 -2.07
N LEU A 95 18.56 -12.05 -2.55
CA LEU A 95 19.90 -11.90 -3.13
C LEU A 95 21.00 -12.26 -2.11
N PHE A 96 20.91 -11.76 -0.87
CA PHE A 96 21.86 -12.11 0.20
C PHE A 96 21.86 -13.60 0.51
N THR A 97 20.70 -14.25 0.48
CA THR A 97 20.57 -15.68 0.74
C THR A 97 21.25 -16.50 -0.37
N VAL A 98 21.04 -16.11 -1.64
CA VAL A 98 21.67 -16.77 -2.80
C VAL A 98 23.19 -16.59 -2.78
N ILE A 99 23.69 -15.38 -2.54
CA ILE A 99 25.13 -15.09 -2.50
C ILE A 99 25.81 -15.86 -1.36
N LYS A 100 25.21 -15.89 -0.17
CA LYS A 100 25.75 -16.63 0.98
C LYS A 100 25.82 -18.12 0.70
N LYS A 101 24.78 -18.70 0.07
CA LYS A 101 24.75 -20.11 -0.33
C LYS A 101 25.89 -20.45 -1.30
N ASN A 102 26.18 -19.55 -2.25
CA ASN A 102 27.21 -19.78 -3.27
C ASN A 102 28.66 -19.68 -2.74
N ARG A 103 28.90 -19.02 -1.60
CA ARG A 103 30.24 -18.95 -0.97
C ARG A 103 30.58 -20.12 -0.04
N SER A 104 29.60 -20.98 0.25
CA SER A 104 29.78 -22.14 1.15
C SER A 104 30.09 -23.44 0.41
N HIS A 105 30.20 -23.38 -0.91
CA HIS A 105 30.69 -24.43 -1.81
C HIS A 105 32.03 -24.00 -2.40
#